data_AF-A0A7Y3N6P0-F1
#
_entry.id   AF-A0A7Y3N6P0-F1
#
_cell.length_a   1.000
_cell.length_b   1.000
_cell.length_c   1.000
_cell.angle_alpha   90.00
_cell.angle_beta   90.00
_cell.angle_gamma   90.00
#
_symmetry.space_group_name_H-M   'P 1'
#
loop_
_entity.id
_entity.type
_entity.pdbx_description
1 polymer ?
#
loop_
_entity_poly.entity_id
_entity_poly.type
_entity_poly.pdbx_seq_one_letter_code
_entity_poly.pdbx_strand_id
1 'polypeptide(L)'
;MMKYSLPKAACLLYGHKVHHLDHLAVLSILLRVPLIVTEENVEALARLCYPGIHVILSDYAHVALDTVKTYEVIFTCLPRDLFDDIFFLSEQLQQKTLHTIWCPHGNSDKGKNSFFMEALQKEKFALVYGKKMIDFFKEKNVFSQLESYVEIGNYRYDFYQKEKNFYQGLVQKQIKDKLVSGRKTILYAPTWKDRENSSSFFDACSDLIEKLPSSYNLLIKLHPNLVLQEKERTCSIIEKYEGRQNVLFLQDFSPIYPLLDMTDIYLGDMSSIGYDFLTFSRPMYFLNQNERNAQTDAGLYLYQCGVSILPKNYQNIYEIIEKSLPRDGNFYRIRKRIYEETFCSAKPLDSVKDEITLMYQSISVQSSLM
;
A
#
# COMPACT_ATOMS: atom_id res chain seq x y z
N MET A 1 10.86 39.73 -2.24
CA MET A 1 10.71 38.29 -1.92
C MET A 1 11.75 37.53 -2.73
N MET A 2 12.77 36.95 -2.08
CA MET A 2 13.68 36.05 -2.78
C MET A 2 12.87 34.87 -3.31
N LYS A 3 12.81 34.70 -4.63
CA LYS A 3 12.32 33.48 -5.25
C LYS A 3 13.38 32.40 -5.00
N TYR A 4 13.31 31.73 -3.86
CA TYR A 4 14.08 30.50 -3.68
C TYR A 4 13.59 29.51 -4.74
N SER A 5 14.48 29.08 -5.64
CA SER A 5 14.18 27.95 -6.52
C SER A 5 13.94 26.75 -5.63
N LEU A 6 12.85 26.01 -5.90
CA LEU A 6 12.66 24.72 -5.24
C LEU A 6 13.92 23.87 -5.46
N PRO A 7 14.34 23.10 -4.45
CA PRO A 7 15.44 22.15 -4.62
C PRO A 7 15.15 21.21 -5.80
N LYS A 8 16.11 20.37 -6.18
CA LYS A 8 15.79 19.26 -7.10
C LYS A 8 15.35 18.04 -6.31
N ALA A 9 14.16 17.51 -6.57
CA ALA A 9 13.63 16.30 -5.92
C ALA A 9 13.24 15.22 -6.92
N ALA A 10 13.20 13.99 -6.43
CA ALA A 10 12.67 12.83 -7.13
C ALA A 10 12.00 11.86 -6.14
N CYS A 11 11.09 11.05 -6.66
CA CYS A 11 10.67 9.82 -5.98
C CYS A 11 11.61 8.68 -6.41
N LEU A 12 11.95 7.76 -5.50
CA LEU A 12 12.80 6.61 -5.80
C LEU A 12 12.09 5.31 -5.42
N LEU A 13 11.92 4.43 -6.40
CA LEU A 13 11.55 3.04 -6.19
C LEU A 13 12.74 2.14 -6.59
N TYR A 14 13.49 1.71 -5.58
CA TYR A 14 14.63 0.82 -5.74
C TYR A 14 14.21 -0.64 -5.57
N GLY A 15 14.57 -1.51 -6.53
CA GLY A 15 14.25 -2.93 -6.53
C GLY A 15 12.85 -3.29 -7.04
N HIS A 16 12.54 -4.60 -6.96
CA HIS A 16 11.29 -5.18 -7.49
C HIS A 16 10.04 -4.97 -6.61
N LYS A 17 10.05 -4.02 -5.65
CA LYS A 17 8.94 -3.84 -4.70
C LYS A 17 7.76 -3.09 -5.33
N VAL A 18 7.06 -3.76 -6.25
CA VAL A 18 5.96 -3.21 -7.04
C VAL A 18 4.82 -2.61 -6.18
N HIS A 19 4.63 -3.12 -4.96
CA HIS A 19 3.64 -2.59 -4.01
C HIS A 19 3.95 -1.17 -3.51
N HIS A 20 5.19 -0.67 -3.63
CA HIS A 20 5.51 0.73 -3.33
C HIS A 20 5.09 1.70 -4.45
N LEU A 21 4.85 1.18 -5.66
CA LEU A 21 4.59 2.00 -6.84
C LEU A 21 3.37 2.89 -6.66
N ASP A 22 2.28 2.36 -6.11
CA ASP A 22 1.03 3.10 -5.93
C ASP A 22 1.14 4.30 -4.98
N HIS A 23 2.16 4.31 -4.13
CA HIS A 23 2.44 5.41 -3.21
C HIS A 23 3.34 6.44 -3.88
N LEU A 24 4.47 6.00 -4.44
CA LEU A 24 5.48 6.88 -5.01
C LEU A 24 5.07 7.48 -6.36
N ALA A 25 4.33 6.75 -7.19
CA ALA A 25 3.85 7.25 -8.48
C ALA A 25 2.86 8.41 -8.30
N VAL A 26 1.91 8.26 -7.37
CA VAL A 26 0.92 9.31 -7.07
C VAL A 26 1.62 10.55 -6.49
N LEU A 27 2.58 10.36 -5.57
CA LEU A 27 3.38 11.47 -5.03
C LEU A 27 4.21 12.17 -6.11
N SER A 28 4.86 11.42 -7.00
CA SER A 28 5.64 11.94 -8.13
C SER A 28 4.80 12.85 -9.01
N ILE A 29 3.59 12.42 -9.39
CA ILE A 29 2.65 13.22 -10.20
C ILE A 29 2.19 14.47 -9.43
N LEU A 30 1.77 14.31 -8.17
CA LEU A 30 1.27 15.40 -7.33
C LEU A 30 2.31 16.53 -7.18
N LEU A 31 3.56 16.14 -6.90
CA LEU A 31 4.68 17.06 -6.68
C LEU A 31 5.34 17.51 -8.00
N ARG A 32 5.00 16.89 -9.13
CA ARG A 32 5.61 17.12 -10.45
C ARG A 32 7.13 16.87 -10.45
N VAL A 33 7.55 15.81 -9.79
CA VAL A 33 8.94 15.34 -9.74
C VAL A 33 9.06 14.00 -10.44
N PRO A 34 10.20 13.64 -11.03
CA PRO A 34 10.36 12.33 -11.67
C PRO A 34 10.27 11.18 -10.65
N LEU A 35 9.76 10.04 -11.11
CA LEU A 35 9.90 8.75 -10.43
C LEU A 35 11.10 8.01 -11.03
N ILE A 36 12.15 7.82 -10.23
CA ILE A 36 13.29 6.98 -10.58
C ILE A 36 12.95 5.54 -10.20
N VAL A 37 13.09 4.63 -11.16
CA VAL A 37 12.92 3.19 -10.97
C VAL A 37 14.16 2.44 -11.46
N THR A 38 14.41 1.28 -10.88
CA THR A 38 15.57 0.42 -11.21
C THR A 38 15.19 -0.84 -11.99
N GLU A 39 13.90 -1.02 -12.23
CA GLU A 39 13.32 -2.25 -12.75
C GLU A 39 12.41 -1.96 -13.94
N GLU A 40 12.66 -2.64 -15.07
CA GLU A 40 11.90 -2.45 -16.31
C GLU A 40 10.42 -2.80 -16.15
N ASN A 41 10.09 -3.85 -15.38
CA ASN A 41 8.71 -4.22 -15.13
C ASN A 41 7.97 -3.17 -14.30
N VAL A 42 8.66 -2.52 -13.35
CA VAL A 42 8.11 -1.42 -12.56
C VAL A 42 7.91 -0.19 -13.44
N GLU A 43 8.86 0.13 -14.33
CA GLU A 43 8.71 1.21 -15.31
C GLU A 43 7.48 1.00 -16.21
N ALA A 44 7.37 -0.20 -16.80
CA ALA A 44 6.26 -0.54 -17.68
C ALA A 44 4.91 -0.41 -16.96
N LEU A 45 4.82 -0.90 -15.72
CA LEU A 45 3.62 -0.80 -14.91
C LEU A 45 3.31 0.66 -14.52
N ALA A 46 4.34 1.44 -14.19
CA ALA A 46 4.19 2.85 -13.87
C ALA A 46 3.57 3.62 -15.05
N ARG A 47 4.13 3.45 -16.26
CA ARG A 47 3.62 4.06 -17.50
C ARG A 47 2.21 3.59 -17.85
N LEU A 48 1.90 2.33 -17.57
CA LEU A 48 0.59 1.74 -17.83
C LEU A 48 -0.50 2.24 -16.88
N CYS A 49 -0.17 2.43 -15.61
CA CYS A 49 -1.16 2.61 -14.54
C CYS A 49 -1.32 4.05 -14.03
N TYR A 50 -0.40 4.96 -14.33
CA TYR A 50 -0.38 6.31 -13.76
C TYR A 50 -0.29 7.36 -14.87
N PRO A 51 -1.42 7.96 -15.30
CA PRO A 51 -1.42 8.92 -16.39
C PRO A 51 -0.60 10.17 -16.03
N GLY A 52 0.20 10.65 -16.98
CA GLY A 52 1.04 11.84 -16.78
C GLY A 52 2.31 11.62 -15.93
N ILE A 53 2.63 10.37 -15.57
CA ILE A 53 3.86 10.08 -14.83
C ILE A 53 5.11 10.33 -15.67
N HIS A 54 6.12 10.96 -15.06
CA HIS A 54 7.46 11.05 -15.61
C HIS A 54 8.36 10.02 -14.92
N VAL A 55 8.61 8.90 -15.59
CA VAL A 55 9.46 7.82 -15.08
C VAL A 55 10.83 7.86 -15.74
N ILE A 56 11.87 7.69 -14.93
CA ILE A 56 13.26 7.52 -15.34
C ILE A 56 13.69 6.11 -14.93
N LEU A 57 13.99 5.26 -15.91
CA LEU A 57 14.66 3.98 -15.66
C LEU A 57 16.16 4.24 -15.51
N SER A 58 16.73 3.77 -14.40
CA SER A 58 18.18 3.82 -14.15
C SER A 58 18.66 2.46 -13.71
N ASP A 59 19.74 1.96 -14.30
CA ASP A 59 20.31 0.69 -13.84
C ASP A 59 20.97 0.82 -12.45
N TYR A 60 21.18 -0.33 -11.82
CA TYR A 60 21.76 -0.44 -10.48
C TYR A 60 23.17 0.14 -10.34
N ALA A 61 23.97 0.16 -11.40
CA ALA A 61 25.35 0.65 -11.34
C ALA A 61 25.40 2.18 -11.32
N HIS A 62 24.44 2.85 -11.96
CA HIS A 62 24.44 4.31 -12.12
C HIS A 62 23.46 5.04 -11.21
N VAL A 63 22.40 4.38 -10.75
CA VAL A 63 21.29 5.02 -10.01
C VAL A 63 21.76 5.83 -8.81
N ALA A 64 22.73 5.33 -8.04
CA ALA A 64 23.24 6.04 -6.87
C ALA A 64 23.96 7.34 -7.27
N LEU A 65 24.91 7.26 -8.19
CA LEU A 65 25.74 8.40 -8.59
C LEU A 65 24.93 9.48 -9.30
N ASP A 66 24.04 9.10 -10.22
CA ASP A 66 23.24 10.03 -11.00
C ASP A 66 22.20 10.74 -10.14
N THR A 67 21.63 10.02 -9.17
CA THR A 67 20.69 10.60 -8.20
C THR A 67 21.40 11.63 -7.32
N VAL A 68 22.56 11.32 -6.74
CA VAL A 68 23.33 12.25 -5.89
C VAL A 68 23.75 13.49 -6.67
N LYS A 69 24.22 13.33 -7.93
CA LYS A 69 24.57 14.47 -8.79
C LYS A 69 23.40 15.40 -9.06
N THR A 70 22.21 14.85 -9.25
CA THR A 70 21.07 15.58 -9.80
C THR A 70 20.15 16.16 -8.75
N TYR A 71 19.86 15.43 -7.68
CA TYR A 71 18.80 15.75 -6.72
C TYR A 71 19.37 16.08 -5.34
N GLU A 72 18.58 16.75 -4.51
CA GLU A 72 18.89 17.08 -3.12
C GLU A 72 17.98 16.32 -2.14
N VAL A 73 16.75 16.02 -2.56
CA VAL A 73 15.76 15.31 -1.73
C VAL A 73 15.14 14.15 -2.47
N ILE A 74 15.04 13.01 -1.79
CA ILE A 74 14.46 11.78 -2.31
C ILE A 74 13.27 11.35 -1.46
N PHE A 75 12.12 11.23 -2.11
CA PHE A 75 10.94 10.57 -1.54
C PHE A 75 11.08 9.06 -1.75
N THR A 76 11.10 8.29 -0.67
CA THR A 76 11.36 6.84 -0.74
C THR A 76 10.58 6.08 0.33
N CYS A 77 10.26 4.82 0.05
CA CYS A 77 9.72 3.88 1.04
C CYS A 77 10.83 3.09 1.77
N LEU A 78 12.09 3.28 1.39
CA LEU A 78 13.23 2.66 2.07
C LEU A 78 13.49 3.34 3.42
N PRO A 79 13.71 2.58 4.50
CA PRO A 79 14.32 3.11 5.71
C PRO A 79 15.72 3.68 5.45
N ARG A 80 16.13 4.66 6.25
CA ARG A 80 17.39 5.40 6.11
C ARG A 80 18.61 4.50 6.06
N ASP A 81 18.65 3.45 6.88
CA ASP A 81 19.76 2.49 6.87
C ASP A 81 19.94 1.82 5.50
N LEU A 82 18.84 1.36 4.88
CA LEU A 82 18.91 0.75 3.55
C LEU A 82 19.21 1.79 2.46
N PHE A 83 18.79 3.03 2.65
CA PHE A 83 19.14 4.12 1.75
C PHE A 83 20.66 4.40 1.82
N ASP A 84 21.21 4.51 3.03
CA ASP A 84 22.63 4.75 3.25
C ASP A 84 23.49 3.63 2.64
N ASP A 85 23.08 2.37 2.81
CA ASP A 85 23.77 1.22 2.19
C ASP A 85 23.90 1.35 0.65
N ILE A 86 22.93 1.98 0.00
CA ILE A 86 22.89 2.15 -1.47
C ILE A 86 23.66 3.42 -1.89
N PHE A 87 23.49 4.53 -1.17
CA PHE A 87 23.92 5.85 -1.63
C PHE A 87 25.23 6.35 -1.00
N PHE A 88 25.67 5.78 0.13
CA PHE A 88 26.81 6.28 0.91
C PHE A 88 28.06 6.55 0.08
N LEU A 89 28.51 5.58 -0.72
CA LEU A 89 29.71 5.74 -1.53
C LEU A 89 29.58 6.89 -2.54
N SER A 90 28.41 7.02 -3.17
CA SER A 90 28.15 8.10 -4.13
C SER A 90 28.09 9.47 -3.47
N GLU A 91 27.50 9.56 -2.27
CA GLU A 91 27.50 10.79 -1.47
C GLU A 91 28.92 11.23 -1.08
N GLN A 92 29.76 10.29 -0.65
CA GLN A 92 31.17 10.57 -0.33
C GLN A 92 31.95 11.04 -1.57
N LEU A 93 31.78 10.36 -2.70
CA LEU A 93 32.45 10.73 -3.96
C LEU A 93 32.04 12.11 -4.48
N GLN A 94 30.77 12.50 -4.29
CA GLN A 94 30.26 13.80 -4.72
C GLN A 94 30.38 14.89 -3.63
N GLN A 95 30.85 14.54 -2.42
CA GLN A 95 30.85 15.42 -1.25
C GLN A 95 29.49 16.10 -1.03
N LYS A 96 28.41 15.33 -1.22
CA LYS A 96 27.02 15.81 -1.17
C LYS A 96 26.12 14.77 -0.54
N THR A 97 25.39 15.18 0.48
CA THR A 97 24.39 14.33 1.16
C THR A 97 23.00 14.59 0.60
N LEU A 98 22.26 13.51 0.36
CA LEU A 98 20.85 13.50 0.02
C LEU A 98 20.00 13.45 1.30
N HIS A 99 18.93 14.23 1.28
CA HIS A 99 17.90 14.15 2.30
C HIS A 99 16.80 13.19 1.87
N THR A 100 16.33 12.37 2.80
CA THR A 100 15.24 11.43 2.56
C THR A 100 13.96 11.93 3.22
N ILE A 101 12.84 11.82 2.50
CA ILE A 101 11.51 11.92 3.08
C ILE A 101 10.88 10.54 2.98
N TRP A 102 10.70 9.89 4.12
CA TRP A 102 10.13 8.55 4.16
C TRP A 102 8.63 8.57 3.80
N CYS A 103 8.22 7.67 2.92
CA CYS A 103 6.87 7.54 2.40
C CYS A 103 6.22 6.22 2.87
N PRO A 104 5.03 6.28 3.50
CA PRO A 104 4.36 5.09 3.99
C PRO A 104 3.70 4.31 2.85
N HIS A 105 3.84 2.99 2.87
CA HIS A 105 3.31 2.07 1.84
C HIS A 105 2.12 1.22 2.32
N GLY A 106 1.21 1.87 3.05
CA GLY A 106 -0.02 1.29 3.60
C GLY A 106 -0.10 1.42 5.12
N ASN A 107 -1.32 1.41 5.66
CA ASN A 107 -1.53 1.33 7.11
C ASN A 107 -1.69 -0.14 7.53
N SER A 108 -1.03 -0.56 8.60
CA SER A 108 -0.99 -1.98 9.01
C SER A 108 -1.05 -2.10 10.52
N ASP A 109 -1.71 -3.16 11.01
CA ASP A 109 -1.67 -3.56 12.42
C ASP A 109 -0.48 -4.49 12.73
N LYS A 110 0.24 -4.96 11.70
CA LYS A 110 1.48 -5.72 11.86
C LYS A 110 2.55 -4.87 12.52
N GLY A 111 3.44 -5.52 13.27
CA GLY A 111 4.52 -4.83 13.97
C GLY A 111 4.12 -4.24 15.31
N LYS A 112 2.85 -4.34 15.74
CA LYS A 112 2.46 -3.96 17.11
C LYS A 112 3.22 -4.79 18.14
N ASN A 113 3.37 -6.09 17.87
CA ASN A 113 4.03 -7.06 18.76
C ASN A 113 5.41 -7.50 18.25
N SER A 114 5.98 -6.84 17.23
CA SER A 114 7.27 -7.21 16.64
C SER A 114 8.05 -5.97 16.16
N PHE A 115 9.34 -6.13 15.85
CA PHE A 115 10.16 -5.06 15.27
C PHE A 115 9.65 -4.72 13.86
N PHE A 116 9.24 -3.47 13.64
CA PHE A 116 8.69 -3.02 12.37
C PHE A 116 8.98 -1.53 12.12
N MET A 117 8.28 -0.62 12.80
CA MET A 117 8.48 0.82 12.63
C MET A 117 9.81 1.30 13.20
N GLU A 118 10.39 0.55 14.13
CA GLU A 118 11.71 0.82 14.72
C GLU A 118 12.83 0.90 13.67
N ALA A 119 12.66 0.30 12.49
CA ALA A 119 13.57 0.49 11.35
C ALA A 119 13.69 1.95 10.89
N LEU A 120 12.71 2.79 11.24
CA LEU A 120 12.65 4.20 10.87
C LEU A 120 13.33 5.11 11.90
N GLN A 121 13.99 4.58 12.95
CA GLN A 121 14.65 5.33 14.05
C GLN A 121 15.77 6.30 13.63
N LYS A 122 16.10 6.38 12.34
CA LYS A 122 17.06 7.36 11.79
C LYS A 122 16.42 8.34 10.81
N GLU A 123 15.12 8.20 10.54
CA GLU A 123 14.39 9.14 9.68
C GLU A 123 14.21 10.49 10.35
N LYS A 124 14.52 11.56 9.62
CA LYS A 124 14.29 12.94 10.06
C LYS A 124 12.97 13.51 9.55
N PHE A 125 12.53 13.07 8.37
CA PHE A 125 11.35 13.56 7.69
C PHE A 125 10.47 12.40 7.24
N ALA A 126 9.17 12.47 7.54
CA ALA A 126 8.24 11.42 7.19
C ALA A 126 6.90 11.97 6.69
N LEU A 127 6.32 11.29 5.72
CA LEU A 127 4.90 11.42 5.43
C LEU A 127 4.14 10.39 6.29
N VAL A 128 2.95 10.76 6.77
CA VAL A 128 2.11 9.88 7.59
C VAL A 128 0.67 9.97 7.14
N TYR A 129 -0.06 8.85 7.11
CA TYR A 129 -1.46 8.87 6.69
C TYR A 129 -2.35 9.67 7.64
N GLY A 130 -2.12 9.54 8.94
CA GLY A 130 -2.91 10.23 9.95
C GLY A 130 -2.62 9.78 11.37
N LYS A 131 -3.53 10.13 12.28
CA LYS A 131 -3.36 9.95 13.74
C LYS A 131 -2.93 8.54 14.13
N LYS A 132 -3.54 7.50 13.56
CA LYS A 132 -3.21 6.10 13.89
C LYS A 132 -1.75 5.76 13.62
N MET A 133 -1.17 6.25 12.52
CA MET A 133 0.24 6.04 12.20
C MET A 133 1.15 6.85 13.13
N ILE A 134 0.76 8.09 13.46
CA ILE A 134 1.47 8.93 14.43
C ILE A 134 1.51 8.26 15.81
N ASP A 135 0.38 7.74 16.28
CA ASP A 135 0.30 7.02 17.55
C ASP A 135 1.21 5.78 17.53
N PHE A 136 1.24 5.04 16.41
CA PHE A 136 2.12 3.88 16.28
C PHE A 136 3.61 4.27 16.31
N PHE A 137 3.99 5.38 15.67
CA PHE A 137 5.36 5.90 15.74
C PHE A 137 5.74 6.30 17.17
N LYS A 138 4.80 6.87 17.94
CA LYS A 138 5.03 7.22 19.36
C LYS A 138 5.20 5.97 20.22
N GLU A 139 4.31 4.98 20.07
CA GLU A 139 4.41 3.70 20.79
C GLU A 139 5.74 2.99 20.54
N LYS A 140 6.29 3.10 19.32
CA LYS A 140 7.56 2.48 18.92
C LYS A 140 8.80 3.37 19.17
N ASN A 141 8.64 4.52 19.82
CA ASN A 141 9.70 5.49 20.09
C ASN A 141 10.45 5.98 18.83
N VAL A 142 9.72 6.08 17.71
CA VAL A 142 10.23 6.56 16.41
C VAL A 142 9.86 8.03 16.18
N PHE A 143 8.76 8.49 16.78
CA PHE A 143 8.22 9.82 16.49
C PHE A 143 9.11 10.98 16.96
N SER A 144 9.77 10.85 18.12
CA SER A 144 10.47 11.96 18.78
C SER A 144 11.73 12.45 18.06
N GLN A 145 12.29 11.64 17.16
CA GLN A 145 13.46 12.00 16.36
C GLN A 145 13.11 12.70 15.05
N LEU A 146 11.83 12.70 14.63
CA LEU A 146 11.41 13.39 13.42
C LEU A 146 11.55 14.90 13.62
N GLU A 147 12.29 15.54 12.72
CA GLU A 147 12.41 17.00 12.67
C GLU A 147 11.13 17.62 12.09
N SER A 148 10.49 16.95 11.14
CA SER A 148 9.20 17.34 10.58
C SER A 148 8.43 16.15 10.00
N TYR A 149 7.11 16.29 9.87
CA TYR A 149 6.26 15.33 9.20
C TYR A 149 5.05 16.01 8.55
N VAL A 150 4.45 15.35 7.55
CA VAL A 150 3.22 15.82 6.90
C VAL A 150 2.15 14.74 6.92
N GLU A 151 0.95 15.12 7.37
CA GLU A 151 -0.24 14.27 7.33
C GLU A 151 -0.85 14.30 5.93
N ILE A 152 -0.69 13.21 5.17
CA ILE A 152 -1.06 13.13 3.75
C ILE A 152 -2.47 12.60 3.50
N GLY A 153 -3.14 12.08 4.54
CA GLY A 153 -4.46 11.49 4.43
C GLY A 153 -4.58 10.44 3.33
N ASN A 154 -5.76 10.33 2.71
CA ASN A 154 -6.00 9.37 1.65
C ASN A 154 -5.69 9.91 0.25
N TYR A 155 -4.52 10.51 0.06
CA TYR A 155 -4.12 11.16 -1.20
C TYR A 155 -4.21 10.25 -2.44
N ARG A 156 -4.01 8.93 -2.26
CA ARG A 156 -4.16 7.94 -3.34
C ARG A 156 -5.61 7.79 -3.80
N TYR A 157 -6.57 7.82 -2.87
CA TYR A 157 -7.99 7.83 -3.23
C TYR A 157 -8.39 9.12 -3.93
N ASP A 158 -7.91 10.26 -3.45
CA ASP A 158 -8.20 11.54 -4.08
C ASP A 158 -7.63 11.61 -5.51
N PHE A 159 -6.44 11.05 -5.72
CA PHE A 159 -5.85 10.91 -7.05
C PHE A 159 -6.69 9.98 -7.95
N TYR A 160 -7.10 8.82 -7.43
CA TYR A 160 -8.01 7.91 -8.13
C TYR A 160 -9.29 8.63 -8.59
N GLN A 161 -9.88 9.44 -7.72
CA GLN A 161 -11.12 10.16 -8.02
C GLN A 161 -10.93 11.21 -9.12
N LYS A 162 -9.76 11.88 -9.17
CA LYS A 162 -9.40 12.79 -10.27
C LYS A 162 -9.25 12.05 -11.61
N GLU A 163 -8.67 10.85 -11.58
CA GLU A 163 -8.39 10.01 -12.76
C GLU A 163 -9.44 8.91 -12.99
N LYS A 164 -10.65 9.07 -12.46
CA LYS A 164 -11.66 8.00 -12.40
C LYS A 164 -11.99 7.40 -13.77
N ASN A 165 -12.11 8.23 -14.80
CA ASN A 165 -12.42 7.79 -16.16
C ASN A 165 -11.31 6.90 -16.75
N PHE A 166 -10.04 7.28 -16.53
CA PHE A 166 -8.89 6.47 -16.95
C PHE A 166 -8.94 5.10 -16.26
N TYR A 167 -9.16 5.10 -14.95
CA TYR A 167 -9.16 3.88 -14.15
C TYR A 167 -10.35 2.96 -14.43
N GLN A 168 -11.51 3.50 -14.77
CA GLN A 168 -12.65 2.70 -15.23
C GLN A 168 -12.29 1.89 -16.49
N GLY A 169 -11.63 2.51 -17.47
CA GLY A 169 -11.15 1.82 -18.67
C GLY A 169 -10.09 0.77 -18.37
N LEU A 170 -9.13 1.09 -17.50
CA LEU A 170 -8.07 0.16 -17.09
C LEU A 170 -8.63 -1.08 -16.39
N VAL A 171 -9.52 -0.88 -15.41
CA VAL A 171 -10.19 -1.97 -14.67
C VAL A 171 -11.08 -2.81 -15.58
N GLN A 172 -11.80 -2.17 -16.51
CA GLN A 172 -12.62 -2.90 -17.47
C GLN A 172 -11.77 -3.92 -18.25
N LYS A 173 -10.70 -3.43 -18.89
CA LYS A 173 -9.82 -4.22 -19.75
C LYS A 173 -9.01 -5.28 -19.00
N GLN A 174 -8.47 -4.95 -17.83
CA GLN A 174 -7.55 -5.85 -17.12
C GLN A 174 -8.25 -6.86 -16.21
N ILE A 175 -9.48 -6.56 -15.77
CA ILE A 175 -10.15 -7.29 -14.69
C ILE A 175 -11.58 -7.66 -15.08
N LYS A 176 -12.47 -6.70 -15.32
CA LYS A 176 -13.91 -7.00 -15.48
C LYS A 176 -14.22 -7.87 -16.69
N ASP A 177 -13.52 -7.68 -17.81
CA ASP A 177 -13.68 -8.51 -19.01
C ASP A 177 -13.31 -9.99 -18.80
N LYS A 178 -12.56 -10.29 -17.73
CA LYS A 178 -12.16 -11.66 -17.34
C LYS A 178 -13.07 -12.27 -16.28
N LEU A 179 -14.05 -11.53 -15.78
CA LEU A 179 -15.00 -11.97 -14.76
C LEU A 179 -16.40 -12.11 -15.35
N VAL A 180 -17.29 -12.85 -14.66
CA VAL A 180 -18.66 -12.99 -15.13
C VAL A 180 -19.47 -11.75 -14.78
N SER A 181 -20.10 -11.15 -15.80
CA SER A 181 -20.94 -9.96 -15.63
C SER A 181 -22.15 -10.21 -14.74
N GLY A 182 -22.58 -9.18 -14.01
CA GLY A 182 -23.76 -9.21 -13.13
C GLY A 182 -23.59 -9.94 -11.80
N ARG A 183 -22.42 -10.53 -11.53
CA ARG A 183 -22.11 -11.19 -10.25
C ARG A 183 -21.43 -10.24 -9.28
N LYS A 184 -21.67 -10.45 -7.98
CA LYS A 184 -20.96 -9.74 -6.92
C LYS A 184 -19.49 -10.16 -6.90
N THR A 185 -18.57 -9.24 -6.69
CA THR A 185 -17.14 -9.51 -6.65
C THR A 185 -16.61 -9.52 -5.22
N ILE A 186 -16.04 -10.66 -4.80
CA ILE A 186 -15.29 -10.80 -3.56
C ILE A 186 -13.81 -10.59 -3.88
N LEU A 187 -13.17 -9.63 -3.23
CA LEU A 187 -11.72 -9.51 -3.25
C LEU A 187 -11.14 -10.32 -2.10
N TYR A 188 -10.38 -11.36 -2.44
CA TYR A 188 -9.52 -12.05 -1.50
C TYR A 188 -8.09 -11.49 -1.57
N ALA A 189 -7.64 -10.85 -0.50
CA ALA A 189 -6.32 -10.23 -0.41
C ALA A 189 -5.47 -10.85 0.73
N PRO A 190 -4.95 -12.08 0.54
CA PRO A 190 -4.11 -12.73 1.55
C PRO A 190 -2.76 -12.02 1.70
N THR A 191 -2.25 -12.00 2.93
CA THR A 191 -0.86 -11.61 3.18
C THR A 191 0.12 -12.73 2.86
N TRP A 192 1.42 -12.48 3.08
CA TRP A 192 2.50 -13.44 2.93
C TRP A 192 2.96 -13.98 4.30
N LYS A 193 3.78 -15.04 4.31
CA LYS A 193 4.34 -15.64 5.53
C LYS A 193 5.47 -14.79 6.10
N ASP A 194 5.11 -13.69 6.74
CA ASP A 194 6.06 -12.89 7.52
C ASP A 194 6.30 -13.49 8.91
N ARG A 195 6.99 -12.74 9.77
CA ARG A 195 7.28 -13.15 11.16
C ARG A 195 6.03 -13.43 11.98
N GLU A 196 4.88 -12.84 11.63
CA GLU A 196 3.61 -13.07 12.31
C GLU A 196 2.84 -14.27 11.73
N ASN A 197 3.35 -14.91 10.67
CA ASN A 197 2.79 -16.09 10.01
C ASN A 197 1.26 -16.04 9.84
N SER A 198 0.74 -14.87 9.42
CA SER A 198 -0.69 -14.60 9.40
C SER A 198 -1.37 -14.86 8.05
N SER A 199 -0.64 -15.40 7.07
CA SER A 199 -1.17 -15.69 5.74
C SER A 199 -2.16 -16.86 5.79
N SER A 200 -3.35 -16.62 5.24
CA SER A 200 -4.41 -17.62 5.10
C SER A 200 -4.38 -18.36 3.74
N PHE A 201 -3.46 -17.99 2.84
CA PHE A 201 -3.54 -18.40 1.43
C PHE A 201 -3.55 -19.92 1.23
N PHE A 202 -2.59 -20.63 1.83
CA PHE A 202 -2.46 -22.07 1.61
C PHE A 202 -3.54 -22.90 2.31
N ASP A 203 -4.22 -22.33 3.31
CA ASP A 203 -5.23 -23.01 4.10
C ASP A 203 -6.65 -22.72 3.62
N ALA A 204 -6.91 -21.53 3.04
CA ALA A 204 -8.24 -21.10 2.64
C ALA A 204 -8.48 -21.06 1.12
N CYS A 205 -7.44 -20.86 0.30
CA CYS A 205 -7.61 -20.54 -1.12
C CYS A 205 -8.36 -21.63 -1.91
N SER A 206 -8.00 -22.90 -1.70
CA SER A 206 -8.65 -24.03 -2.37
C SER A 206 -10.15 -24.11 -2.01
N ASP A 207 -10.50 -24.00 -0.72
CA ASP A 207 -11.88 -24.01 -0.24
C ASP A 207 -12.69 -22.84 -0.80
N LEU A 208 -12.10 -21.63 -0.83
CA LEU A 208 -12.72 -20.46 -1.45
C LEU A 208 -13.04 -20.73 -2.92
N ILE A 209 -12.08 -21.23 -3.68
CA ILE A 209 -12.27 -21.47 -5.11
C ILE A 209 -13.25 -22.62 -5.39
N GLU A 210 -13.14 -23.73 -4.65
CA GLU A 210 -13.95 -24.93 -4.88
C GLU A 210 -15.41 -24.77 -4.45
N LYS A 211 -15.68 -23.92 -3.45
CA LYS A 211 -17.03 -23.70 -2.91
C LYS A 211 -17.66 -22.38 -3.37
N LEU A 212 -17.02 -21.65 -4.27
CA LEU A 212 -17.48 -20.36 -4.78
C LEU A 212 -18.89 -20.47 -5.38
N PRO A 213 -19.90 -19.79 -4.82
CA PRO A 213 -21.25 -19.83 -5.37
C PRO A 213 -21.31 -19.16 -6.75
N SER A 214 -22.23 -19.61 -7.59
CA SER A 214 -22.41 -19.07 -8.95
C SER A 214 -22.86 -17.60 -8.98
N SER A 215 -23.33 -17.04 -7.87
CA SER A 215 -23.68 -15.62 -7.73
C SER A 215 -22.48 -14.70 -7.52
N TYR A 216 -21.28 -15.27 -7.31
CA TYR A 216 -20.06 -14.53 -7.02
C TYR A 216 -18.97 -14.71 -8.07
N ASN A 217 -18.16 -13.67 -8.19
CA ASN A 217 -16.80 -13.69 -8.70
C ASN A 217 -15.83 -13.66 -7.51
N LEU A 218 -14.70 -14.35 -7.64
CA LEU A 218 -13.60 -14.31 -6.68
C LEU A 218 -12.35 -13.73 -7.36
N LEU A 219 -11.92 -12.58 -6.88
CA LEU A 219 -10.70 -11.93 -7.30
C LEU A 219 -9.62 -12.15 -6.23
N ILE A 220 -8.53 -12.81 -6.58
CA ILE A 220 -7.45 -13.17 -5.64
C ILE A 220 -6.25 -12.28 -5.93
N LYS A 221 -6.01 -11.27 -5.09
CA LYS A 221 -4.84 -10.39 -5.21
C LYS A 221 -3.71 -10.90 -4.32
N LEU A 222 -2.74 -11.57 -4.94
CA LEU A 222 -1.60 -12.13 -4.22
C LEU A 222 -0.63 -11.03 -3.80
N HIS A 223 -0.05 -11.19 -2.61
CA HIS A 223 1.05 -10.34 -2.18
C HIS A 223 2.34 -10.72 -2.95
N PRO A 224 3.14 -9.75 -3.47
CA PRO A 224 4.36 -10.06 -4.22
C PRO A 224 5.34 -10.97 -3.46
N ASN A 225 5.56 -10.72 -2.16
CA ASN A 225 6.44 -11.57 -1.34
C ASN A 225 5.96 -13.03 -1.20
N LEU A 226 4.65 -13.30 -1.28
CA LEU A 226 4.15 -14.68 -1.23
C LEU A 226 4.62 -15.47 -2.45
N VAL A 227 4.52 -14.85 -3.64
CA VAL A 227 4.98 -15.42 -4.90
C VAL A 227 6.50 -15.61 -4.91
N LEU A 228 7.26 -14.68 -4.31
CA LEU A 228 8.72 -14.77 -4.23
C LEU A 228 9.20 -15.87 -3.27
N GLN A 229 8.58 -16.01 -2.09
CA GLN A 229 9.04 -16.93 -1.05
C GLN A 229 8.51 -18.36 -1.22
N GLU A 230 7.31 -18.51 -1.75
CA GLU A 230 6.60 -19.79 -1.86
C GLU A 230 6.19 -20.04 -3.31
N LYS A 231 7.11 -19.77 -4.25
CA LYS A 231 6.85 -19.76 -5.70
C LYS A 231 6.20 -21.04 -6.18
N GLU A 232 6.80 -22.20 -5.90
CA GLU A 232 6.31 -23.50 -6.38
C GLU A 232 4.89 -23.80 -5.88
N ARG A 233 4.64 -23.63 -4.59
CA ARG A 233 3.30 -23.86 -3.99
C ARG A 233 2.27 -22.87 -4.50
N THR A 234 2.65 -21.61 -4.67
CA THR A 234 1.77 -20.56 -5.18
C THR A 234 1.41 -20.82 -6.64
N CYS A 235 2.41 -21.12 -7.49
CA CYS A 235 2.21 -21.51 -8.89
C CYS A 235 1.32 -22.75 -8.99
N SER A 236 1.54 -23.77 -8.16
CA SER A 236 0.72 -24.99 -8.17
C SER A 236 -0.77 -24.70 -7.92
N ILE A 237 -1.11 -23.79 -7.00
CA ILE A 237 -2.50 -23.39 -6.75
C ILE A 237 -3.05 -22.58 -7.92
N ILE A 238 -2.27 -21.64 -8.46
CA ILE A 238 -2.68 -20.85 -9.63
C ILE A 238 -2.97 -21.78 -10.80
N GLU A 239 -2.02 -22.62 -11.21
CA GLU A 239 -2.15 -23.56 -12.33
C GLU A 239 -3.34 -24.52 -12.16
N LYS A 240 -3.62 -24.97 -10.93
CA LYS A 240 -4.77 -25.86 -10.65
C LYS A 240 -6.12 -25.18 -10.92
N TYR A 241 -6.23 -23.87 -10.73
CA TYR A 241 -7.50 -23.16 -10.75
C TYR A 241 -7.60 -22.07 -11.82
N GLU A 242 -6.51 -21.80 -12.55
CA GLU A 242 -6.48 -20.87 -13.67
C GLU A 242 -7.46 -21.32 -14.76
N GLY A 243 -8.14 -20.36 -15.38
CA GLY A 243 -9.17 -20.61 -16.38
C GLY A 243 -10.60 -20.83 -15.84
N ARG A 244 -10.80 -20.89 -14.52
CA ARG A 244 -12.17 -20.86 -13.94
C ARG A 244 -12.82 -19.52 -14.22
N GLN A 245 -13.98 -19.53 -14.89
CA GLN A 245 -14.64 -18.32 -15.42
C GLN A 245 -14.95 -17.23 -14.38
N ASN A 246 -15.18 -17.59 -13.11
CA ASN A 246 -15.51 -16.67 -12.02
C ASN A 246 -14.40 -16.53 -10.98
N VAL A 247 -13.17 -16.94 -11.31
CA VAL A 247 -11.99 -16.79 -10.45
C VAL A 247 -10.89 -16.09 -11.24
N LEU A 248 -10.28 -15.07 -10.67
CA LEU A 248 -9.17 -14.37 -11.29
C LEU A 248 -8.03 -14.17 -10.28
N PHE A 249 -6.85 -14.72 -10.57
CA PHE A 249 -5.63 -14.38 -9.86
C PHE A 249 -5.04 -13.09 -10.44
N LEU A 250 -4.80 -12.10 -9.58
CA LEU A 250 -4.30 -10.79 -9.94
C LEU A 250 -2.89 -10.59 -9.36
N GLN A 251 -1.88 -10.59 -10.23
CA GLN A 251 -0.48 -10.44 -9.85
C GLN A 251 0.02 -9.01 -10.14
N ASP A 252 -0.23 -8.48 -11.34
CA ASP A 252 0.36 -7.22 -11.81
C ASP A 252 -0.64 -6.06 -11.91
N PHE A 253 -1.22 -5.67 -10.77
CA PHE A 253 -2.12 -4.51 -10.69
C PHE A 253 -1.80 -3.65 -9.46
N SER A 254 -1.12 -2.53 -9.67
CA SER A 254 -0.70 -1.63 -8.59
C SER A 254 -1.80 -0.70 -8.05
N PRO A 255 -2.63 -0.04 -8.89
CA PRO A 255 -3.60 0.94 -8.40
C PRO A 255 -4.65 0.29 -7.49
N ILE A 256 -4.60 0.53 -6.18
CA ILE A 256 -5.48 -0.22 -5.28
C ILE A 256 -6.93 0.27 -5.37
N TYR A 257 -7.16 1.59 -5.42
CA TYR A 257 -8.51 2.16 -5.33
C TYR A 257 -9.46 1.78 -6.47
N PRO A 258 -9.03 1.75 -7.75
CA PRO A 258 -9.86 1.22 -8.83
C PRO A 258 -10.33 -0.22 -8.58
N LEU A 259 -9.48 -1.05 -7.98
CA LEU A 259 -9.79 -2.43 -7.62
C LEU A 259 -10.85 -2.50 -6.52
N LEU A 260 -10.66 -1.68 -5.48
CA LEU A 260 -11.54 -1.63 -4.33
C LEU A 260 -12.93 -1.05 -4.68
N ASP A 261 -12.99 -0.06 -5.58
CA ASP A 261 -14.27 0.54 -6.00
C ASP A 261 -15.17 -0.45 -6.75
N MET A 262 -14.59 -1.43 -7.46
CA MET A 262 -15.37 -2.50 -8.11
C MET A 262 -15.67 -3.71 -7.22
N THR A 263 -15.15 -3.74 -5.99
CA THR A 263 -15.27 -4.88 -5.07
C THR A 263 -16.48 -4.73 -4.16
N ASP A 264 -17.37 -5.72 -4.13
CA ASP A 264 -18.56 -5.70 -3.28
C ASP A 264 -18.27 -6.14 -1.85
N ILE A 265 -17.36 -7.11 -1.68
CA ILE A 265 -17.02 -7.71 -0.39
C ILE A 265 -15.50 -7.86 -0.29
N TYR A 266 -14.92 -7.38 0.80
CA TYR A 266 -13.52 -7.63 1.14
C TYR A 266 -13.40 -8.88 1.99
N LEU A 267 -12.48 -9.77 1.59
CA LEU A 267 -12.01 -10.91 2.35
C LEU A 267 -10.49 -10.80 2.46
N GLY A 268 -9.95 -10.73 3.67
CA GLY A 268 -8.51 -10.67 3.87
C GLY A 268 -8.09 -11.31 5.17
N ASP A 269 -6.79 -11.31 5.46
CA ASP A 269 -6.28 -11.61 6.79
C ASP A 269 -5.77 -10.30 7.43
N MET A 270 -4.47 -10.04 7.35
CA MET A 270 -3.75 -8.94 8.00
C MET A 270 -3.21 -7.92 6.99
N SER A 271 -3.86 -7.79 5.84
CA SER A 271 -3.41 -6.92 4.73
C SER A 271 -3.74 -5.45 4.98
N SER A 272 -2.80 -4.56 4.66
CA SER A 272 -3.01 -3.11 4.69
C SER A 272 -4.10 -2.64 3.73
N ILE A 273 -4.40 -3.41 2.69
CA ILE A 273 -5.49 -3.17 1.74
C ILE A 273 -6.83 -3.05 2.46
N GLY A 274 -7.02 -3.76 3.58
CA GLY A 274 -8.25 -3.66 4.35
C GLY A 274 -8.48 -2.26 4.94
N TYR A 275 -7.42 -1.52 5.29
CA TYR A 275 -7.54 -0.12 5.69
C TYR A 275 -7.97 0.76 4.51
N ASP A 276 -7.41 0.54 3.32
CA ASP A 276 -7.82 1.26 2.10
C ASP A 276 -9.30 0.98 1.76
N PHE A 277 -9.79 -0.24 2.01
CA PHE A 277 -11.18 -0.63 1.73
C PHE A 277 -12.22 0.04 2.63
N LEU A 278 -11.82 0.56 3.80
CA LEU A 278 -12.70 1.35 4.67
C LEU A 278 -13.29 2.56 3.94
N THR A 279 -12.60 3.07 2.92
CA THR A 279 -13.05 4.16 2.04
C THR A 279 -14.45 3.91 1.46
N PHE A 280 -14.78 2.65 1.16
CA PHE A 280 -16.05 2.27 0.52
C PHE A 280 -17.14 1.88 1.52
N SER A 281 -16.79 1.68 2.80
CA SER A 281 -17.71 1.25 3.86
C SER A 281 -18.52 -0.02 3.54
N ARG A 282 -17.95 -0.92 2.75
CA ARG A 282 -18.58 -2.18 2.28
C ARG A 282 -18.27 -3.36 3.21
N PRO A 283 -19.01 -4.48 3.10
CA PRO A 283 -18.80 -5.67 3.94
C PRO A 283 -17.36 -6.19 3.95
N MET A 284 -16.87 -6.50 5.14
CA MET A 284 -15.51 -6.99 5.38
C MET A 284 -15.53 -8.29 6.17
N TYR A 285 -14.70 -9.23 5.75
CA TYR A 285 -14.50 -10.52 6.39
C TYR A 285 -13.01 -10.76 6.59
N PHE A 286 -12.65 -11.29 7.74
CA PHE A 286 -11.26 -11.45 8.13
C PHE A 286 -10.95 -12.91 8.48
N LEU A 287 -10.03 -13.52 7.73
CA LEU A 287 -9.52 -14.86 7.97
C LEU A 287 -8.52 -14.80 9.13
N ASN A 288 -8.95 -15.28 10.30
CA ASN A 288 -8.18 -15.22 11.53
C ASN A 288 -7.31 -16.47 11.70
N GLN A 289 -6.28 -16.57 10.85
CA GLN A 289 -5.43 -17.75 10.74
C GLN A 289 -4.87 -18.22 12.10
N ASN A 290 -4.51 -17.27 12.96
CA ASN A 290 -3.87 -17.54 14.25
C ASN A 290 -4.85 -17.52 15.45
N GLU A 291 -6.16 -17.53 15.19
CA GLU A 291 -7.22 -17.57 16.21
C GLU A 291 -7.10 -16.49 17.30
N ARG A 292 -6.54 -15.32 16.96
CA ARG A 292 -6.29 -14.23 17.91
C ARG A 292 -7.59 -13.48 18.24
N ASN A 293 -7.66 -12.86 19.41
CA ASN A 293 -8.86 -12.13 19.84
C ASN A 293 -8.79 -10.64 19.46
N ALA A 294 -9.65 -10.20 18.54
CA ALA A 294 -9.69 -8.81 18.06
C ALA A 294 -10.06 -7.76 19.13
N GLN A 295 -10.63 -8.18 20.26
CA GLN A 295 -10.98 -7.27 21.36
C GLN A 295 -9.79 -6.97 22.27
N THR A 296 -8.79 -7.85 22.32
CA THR A 296 -7.65 -7.72 23.24
C THR A 296 -6.32 -7.56 22.52
N ASP A 297 -6.25 -7.97 21.24
CA ASP A 297 -5.04 -7.86 20.44
C ASP A 297 -5.03 -6.57 19.61
N ALA A 298 -4.15 -5.64 19.97
CA ALA A 298 -3.94 -4.40 19.22
C ALA A 298 -3.49 -4.66 17.77
N GLY A 299 -2.90 -5.82 17.49
CA GLY A 299 -2.55 -6.30 16.16
C GLY A 299 -3.76 -6.74 15.32
N LEU A 300 -4.98 -6.69 15.85
CA LEU A 300 -6.22 -7.01 15.13
C LEU A 300 -7.21 -5.84 15.10
N TYR A 301 -6.74 -4.59 15.23
CA TYR A 301 -7.63 -3.43 15.32
C TYR A 301 -8.62 -3.35 14.14
N LEU A 302 -8.15 -3.62 12.91
CA LEU A 302 -9.00 -3.63 11.72
C LEU A 302 -10.10 -4.71 11.74
N TYR A 303 -9.90 -5.83 12.44
CA TYR A 303 -10.88 -6.92 12.49
C TYR A 303 -12.20 -6.50 13.14
N GLN A 304 -12.21 -5.40 13.90
CA GLN A 304 -13.42 -4.79 14.47
C GLN A 304 -14.38 -4.26 13.38
N CYS A 305 -13.90 -4.06 12.15
CA CYS A 305 -14.68 -3.55 11.03
C CYS A 305 -15.51 -4.62 10.29
N GLY A 306 -15.51 -5.87 10.74
CA GLY A 306 -16.16 -6.94 10.02
C GLY A 306 -16.27 -8.25 10.79
N VAL A 307 -16.56 -9.32 10.07
CA VAL A 307 -16.74 -10.65 10.66
C VAL A 307 -15.42 -11.41 10.62
N SER A 308 -14.94 -11.81 11.80
CA SER A 308 -13.77 -12.69 11.95
C SER A 308 -14.16 -14.15 11.75
N ILE A 309 -13.44 -14.86 10.88
CA ILE A 309 -13.66 -16.27 10.53
C ILE A 309 -12.44 -17.07 10.98
N LEU A 310 -12.68 -18.07 11.85
CA LEU A 310 -11.64 -18.97 12.34
C LEU A 310 -11.31 -20.08 11.31
N PRO A 311 -10.09 -20.67 11.35
CA PRO A 311 -9.65 -21.67 10.37
C PRO A 311 -10.59 -22.87 10.25
N LYS A 312 -11.11 -23.37 11.39
CA LYS A 312 -12.11 -24.46 11.43
C LYS A 312 -13.39 -24.19 10.63
N ASN A 313 -13.65 -22.93 10.27
CA ASN A 313 -14.83 -22.49 9.55
C ASN A 313 -14.53 -22.07 8.10
N TYR A 314 -13.30 -22.21 7.60
CA TYR A 314 -12.95 -21.81 6.22
C TYR A 314 -13.79 -22.54 5.18
N GLN A 315 -14.14 -23.79 5.47
CA GLN A 315 -15.02 -24.60 4.63
C GLN A 315 -16.45 -24.02 4.47
N ASN A 316 -16.88 -23.14 5.39
CA ASN A 316 -18.23 -22.57 5.45
C ASN A 316 -18.23 -21.05 5.23
N ILE A 317 -17.17 -20.48 4.61
CA ILE A 317 -17.02 -19.03 4.43
C ILE A 317 -18.25 -18.40 3.77
N TYR A 318 -18.75 -18.98 2.68
CA TYR A 318 -19.88 -18.41 1.94
C TYR A 318 -21.18 -18.44 2.74
N GLU A 319 -21.42 -19.49 3.53
CA GLU A 319 -22.57 -19.56 4.43
C GLU A 319 -22.50 -18.46 5.51
N ILE A 320 -21.31 -18.23 6.07
CA ILE A 320 -21.07 -17.16 7.05
C ILE A 320 -21.29 -15.78 6.41
N ILE A 321 -20.80 -15.58 5.18
CA ILE A 321 -21.02 -14.34 4.42
C ILE A 321 -22.52 -14.10 4.27
N GLU A 322 -23.27 -15.03 3.68
CA GLU A 322 -24.71 -14.87 3.42
C GLU A 322 -25.52 -14.63 4.71
N LYS A 323 -25.22 -15.34 5.79
CA LYS A 323 -25.92 -15.19 7.07
C LYS A 323 -25.67 -13.84 7.75
N SER A 324 -24.47 -13.27 7.58
CA SER A 324 -24.06 -12.05 8.26
C SER A 324 -24.30 -10.79 7.44
N LEU A 325 -24.33 -10.89 6.10
CA LEU A 325 -24.47 -9.77 5.18
C LEU A 325 -25.67 -8.85 5.50
N PRO A 326 -26.87 -9.35 5.86
CA PRO A 326 -28.00 -8.49 6.22
C PRO A 326 -27.76 -7.61 7.46
N ARG A 327 -26.77 -7.94 8.29
CA ARG A 327 -26.42 -7.22 9.53
C ARG A 327 -25.16 -6.37 9.38
N ASP A 328 -24.61 -6.23 8.17
CA ASP A 328 -23.36 -5.52 7.92
C ASP A 328 -23.39 -4.04 8.35
N GLY A 329 -24.57 -3.40 8.31
CA GLY A 329 -24.77 -2.03 8.76
C GLY A 329 -24.33 -1.78 10.21
N ASN A 330 -24.24 -2.81 11.04
CA ASN A 330 -23.72 -2.71 12.42
C ASN A 330 -22.25 -2.26 12.47
N PHE A 331 -21.47 -2.51 11.41
CA PHE A 331 -20.07 -2.11 11.33
C PHE A 331 -19.85 -0.69 10.79
N TYR A 332 -20.89 0.01 10.33
CA TYR A 332 -20.73 1.33 9.71
C TYR A 332 -20.01 2.34 10.62
N ARG A 333 -20.44 2.45 11.89
CA ARG A 333 -19.87 3.42 12.84
C ARG A 333 -18.40 3.15 13.14
N ILE A 334 -18.03 1.89 13.32
CA ILE A 334 -16.65 1.50 13.61
C ILE A 334 -15.75 1.68 12.37
N ARG A 335 -16.24 1.33 11.17
CA ARG A 335 -15.52 1.57 9.90
C ARG A 335 -15.24 3.06 9.69
N LYS A 336 -16.25 3.91 9.89
CA LYS A 336 -16.10 5.36 9.77
C LYS A 336 -15.05 5.91 10.74
N ARG A 337 -15.12 5.53 12.02
CA ARG A 337 -14.15 5.96 13.03
C ARG A 337 -12.72 5.54 12.67
N ILE A 338 -12.52 4.27 12.33
CA ILE A 338 -11.18 3.74 12.00
C ILE A 338 -10.63 4.37 10.70
N TYR A 339 -11.50 4.66 9.73
CA TYR A 339 -11.12 5.42 8.52
C TYR A 339 -10.60 6.82 8.87
N GLU A 340 -11.35 7.58 9.67
CA GLU A 340 -10.99 8.94 10.11
C GLU A 340 -9.69 8.95 10.93
N GLU A 341 -9.47 7.95 11.79
CA GLU A 341 -8.21 7.78 12.54
C GLU A 341 -7.03 7.44 11.62
N THR A 342 -7.28 6.71 10.53
CA THR A 342 -6.25 6.22 9.61
C THR A 342 -5.79 7.29 8.64
N PHE A 343 -6.72 7.99 7.99
CA PHE A 343 -6.44 8.92 6.90
C PHE A 343 -6.73 10.38 7.25
N CYS A 344 -6.96 10.69 8.54
CA CYS A 344 -7.36 12.00 9.02
C CYS A 344 -8.64 12.54 8.36
N SER A 345 -9.07 13.75 8.76
CA SER A 345 -10.11 14.47 8.03
C SER A 345 -9.60 14.79 6.61
N ALA A 346 -10.50 14.74 5.62
CA ALA A 346 -10.15 14.97 4.22
C ALA A 346 -9.46 16.32 4.03
N LYS A 347 -8.14 16.30 3.78
CA LYS A 347 -7.37 17.47 3.34
C LYS A 347 -7.36 17.47 1.81
N PRO A 348 -7.66 18.60 1.14
CA PRO A 348 -7.52 18.69 -0.30
C PRO A 348 -6.08 18.37 -0.74
N LEU A 349 -5.94 17.64 -1.87
CA LEU A 349 -4.63 17.27 -2.42
C LEU A 349 -3.67 18.45 -2.61
N ASP A 350 -4.19 19.62 -2.97
CA ASP A 350 -3.36 20.82 -3.16
C ASP A 350 -2.78 21.32 -1.83
N SER A 351 -3.54 21.21 -0.73
CA SER A 351 -3.03 21.52 0.61
C SER A 351 -1.95 20.54 1.04
N VAL A 352 -2.12 19.24 0.76
CA VAL A 352 -1.10 18.22 1.05
C VAL A 352 0.17 18.50 0.25
N LYS A 353 0.03 18.84 -1.03
CA LYS A 353 1.15 19.25 -1.89
C LYS A 353 1.89 20.45 -1.33
N ASP A 354 1.17 21.48 -0.89
CA ASP A 354 1.76 22.70 -0.35
C ASP A 354 2.51 22.42 0.97
N GLU A 355 1.92 21.63 1.89
CA GLU A 355 2.58 21.21 3.13
C GLU A 355 3.86 20.41 2.86
N ILE A 356 3.83 19.45 1.92
CA ILE A 356 5.03 18.71 1.51
C ILE A 356 6.07 19.66 0.90
N THR A 357 5.64 20.60 0.06
CA THR A 357 6.53 21.57 -0.58
C THR A 357 7.20 22.50 0.44
N LEU A 358 6.49 22.90 1.49
CA LEU A 358 7.05 23.71 2.58
C LEU A 358 8.07 22.93 3.42
N MET A 359 7.76 21.69 3.82
CA MET A 359 8.72 20.81 4.51
C MET A 359 9.98 20.60 3.66
N TYR A 360 9.76 20.39 2.36
CA TYR A 360 10.83 20.24 1.38
C TYR A 360 11.72 21.49 1.25
N GLN A 361 11.13 22.69 1.26
CA GLN A 361 11.89 23.95 1.22
C GLN A 361 12.74 24.19 2.48
N SER A 362 12.26 23.80 3.66
CA SER A 362 13.01 24.01 4.90
C SER A 362 14.30 23.18 4.97
N ILE A 363 14.32 22.01 4.35
CA ILE A 363 15.49 21.11 4.28
C ILE A 363 16.68 21.80 3.56
N SER A 364 16.43 22.46 2.42
CA SER A 364 17.50 23.10 1.66
C SER A 364 18.01 24.40 2.32
N VAL A 365 17.15 25.12 3.05
CA VAL A 365 17.60 26.29 3.82
C VAL A 365 18.58 25.86 4.92
N GLN A 366 18.27 24.79 5.66
CA GLN A 366 19.18 24.24 6.67
C GLN A 366 20.52 23.78 6.08
N SER A 367 20.49 23.20 4.88
CA SER A 367 21.71 22.71 4.19
C SER A 367 22.62 23.83 3.69
N SER A 368 22.08 25.03 3.43
CA SER A 368 22.86 26.20 2.99
C SER A 368 23.49 27.01 4.13
N LEU A 369 23.10 26.73 5.37
CA LEU A 369 23.57 27.41 6.59
C LEU A 369 24.62 26.60 7.36
N MET A 370 24.85 25.34 6.98
CA MET A 370 25.96 24.49 7.43
C MET A 370 27.04 24.47 6.37
#